data_AF-A0A8S2XVD9-F1
#
_entry.id   AF-A0A8S2XVD9-F1
#
_cell.length_a   1.000
_cell.length_b   1.000
_cell.length_c   1.000
_cell.angle_alpha   90.00
_cell.angle_beta   90.00
_cell.angle_gamma   90.00
#
_symmetry.space_group_name_H-M   'P 1'
#
loop_
_entity.id
_entity.type
_entity.pdbx_description
1 polymer ?
#
loop_
_entity_poly.entity_id
_entity_poly.type
_entity_poly.pdbx_seq_one_letter_code
_entity_poly.pdbx_strand_id
1 'polypeptide(L)'
;MILISYLIYNLYAKHATNQAESLKSLSNDLYTDSVRFMYELLQNADDVSLLNILNNRSKVTIATINNYLIIAHNDIPFSNKDLRAVSSINNGIKIKDQLKIGYKGLGFKAVFGKSSYVLIYTAGEYFRFDSSSNFPWRWQGDQDIWEAENDRKFMYPWQIIPIWTETKDVPSDVHSFIVQNSCSVSTIMLLHNKLETKQGIQQLKDQPHTLLFLRNIVEIHFNLDGLIDTFTMENNVIDGTKTLVLNNHILSRWIVKQTILDIPASICENLKNDLNIPGKLKSAQQIKLFFAAKYNNNNAIQKLESALFAYIPTKILQYKGHRRISSDICHPTFSYSEDMVR
;
A
#
# COMPACT_ATOMS: atom_id res chain seq x y z
N MET A 1 2.06 -21.17 9.64
CA MET A 1 1.14 -21.25 8.49
C MET A 1 -0.04 -22.21 8.71
N ILE A 2 0.14 -23.36 9.37
CA ILE A 2 -0.88 -24.39 9.63
C ILE A 2 -2.19 -23.83 10.26
N LEU A 3 -2.08 -22.86 11.19
CA LEU A 3 -3.23 -22.23 11.85
C LEU A 3 -4.08 -21.30 10.96
N ILE A 4 -3.53 -20.71 9.89
CA ILE A 4 -4.28 -19.81 8.98
C ILE A 4 -5.14 -20.62 8.03
N SER A 5 -4.58 -21.73 7.54
CA SER A 5 -5.28 -22.79 6.83
C SER A 5 -6.58 -23.17 7.57
N TYR A 6 -6.49 -23.41 8.87
CA TYR A 6 -7.61 -23.81 9.74
C TYR A 6 -8.79 -22.83 9.81
N LEU A 7 -8.57 -21.52 9.65
CA LEU A 7 -9.65 -20.51 9.74
C LEU A 7 -10.51 -20.43 8.47
N ILE A 8 -9.95 -20.80 7.31
CA ILE A 8 -10.71 -20.90 6.05
C ILE A 8 -11.48 -22.24 5.99
N TYR A 9 -11.03 -23.27 6.73
CA TYR A 9 -11.56 -24.65 6.67
C TYR A 9 -12.92 -24.90 7.35
N ASN A 10 -13.54 -23.93 8.01
CA ASN A 10 -14.86 -24.10 8.65
C ASN A 10 -16.04 -23.54 7.84
N LEU A 11 -15.82 -23.13 6.59
CA LEU A 11 -16.86 -22.57 5.72
C LEU A 11 -17.42 -23.64 4.77
N TYR A 12 -18.71 -23.60 4.44
CA TYR A 12 -19.30 -24.40 3.37
C TYR A 12 -18.74 -23.99 1.99
N ALA A 13 -18.69 -24.92 1.02
CA ALA A 13 -18.18 -24.66 -0.33
C ALA A 13 -18.84 -23.43 -1.00
N LYS A 14 -20.15 -23.27 -0.81
CA LYS A 14 -20.90 -22.10 -1.28
C LYS A 14 -20.37 -20.78 -0.69
N HIS A 15 -20.02 -20.76 0.59
CA HIS A 15 -19.45 -19.57 1.23
C HIS A 15 -18.07 -19.25 0.68
N ALA A 16 -17.20 -20.25 0.49
CA ALA A 16 -15.88 -20.06 -0.09
C ALA A 16 -15.95 -19.50 -1.52
N THR A 17 -16.90 -19.98 -2.32
CA THR A 17 -17.10 -19.49 -3.69
C THR A 17 -17.62 -18.05 -3.71
N ASN A 18 -18.64 -17.74 -2.91
CA ASN A 18 -19.15 -16.36 -2.78
C ASN A 18 -18.07 -15.38 -2.28
N GLN A 19 -17.21 -15.87 -1.39
CA GLN A 19 -16.08 -15.14 -0.88
C GLN A 19 -15.03 -14.86 -1.97
N ALA A 20 -14.72 -15.83 -2.83
CA ALA A 20 -13.82 -15.66 -3.96
C ALA A 20 -14.35 -14.62 -4.97
N GLU A 21 -15.65 -14.64 -5.26
CA GLU A 21 -16.29 -13.65 -6.13
C GLU A 21 -16.24 -12.24 -5.54
N SER A 22 -16.50 -12.12 -4.23
CA SER A 22 -16.44 -10.83 -3.53
C SER A 22 -15.02 -10.26 -3.56
N LEU A 23 -14.00 -11.10 -3.35
CA LEU A 23 -12.59 -10.72 -3.46
C LEU A 23 -12.21 -10.30 -4.89
N LYS A 24 -12.72 -11.01 -5.89
CA LYS A 24 -12.51 -10.67 -7.30
C LYS A 24 -13.12 -9.32 -7.65
N SER A 25 -14.37 -9.07 -7.27
CA SER A 25 -15.04 -7.77 -7.48
C SER A 25 -14.28 -6.65 -6.80
N LEU A 26 -13.95 -6.82 -5.52
CA LEU A 26 -13.20 -5.82 -4.75
C LEU A 26 -11.85 -5.49 -5.37
N SER A 27 -11.12 -6.50 -5.84
CA SER A 27 -9.81 -6.29 -6.49
C SER A 27 -9.95 -5.50 -7.80
N ASN A 28 -11.03 -5.73 -8.56
CA ASN A 28 -11.35 -4.98 -9.77
C ASN A 28 -11.84 -3.56 -9.47
N ASP A 29 -12.59 -3.34 -8.39
CA ASP A 29 -13.04 -1.98 -8.03
C ASP A 29 -11.86 -1.11 -7.56
N LEU A 30 -10.88 -1.74 -6.89
CA LEU A 30 -9.61 -1.11 -6.50
C LEU A 30 -8.65 -0.90 -7.69
N TYR A 31 -8.91 -1.50 -8.86
CA TYR A 31 -8.06 -1.44 -10.06
C TYR A 31 -8.06 -0.08 -10.77
N THR A 32 -9.01 0.81 -10.45
CA THR A 32 -9.29 2.07 -11.17
C THR A 32 -8.12 3.08 -11.23
N ASP A 33 -7.08 2.91 -10.41
CA ASP A 33 -5.88 3.77 -10.43
C ASP A 33 -4.60 2.92 -10.46
N SER A 34 -3.85 3.02 -11.56
CA SER A 34 -2.57 2.31 -11.78
C SER A 34 -1.47 2.70 -10.80
N VAL A 35 -1.56 3.85 -10.11
CA VAL A 35 -0.55 4.32 -9.15
C VAL A 35 -0.94 3.97 -7.71
N ARG A 36 -2.25 3.86 -7.43
CA ARG A 36 -2.76 3.68 -6.07
C ARG A 36 -2.16 2.48 -5.35
N PHE A 37 -2.09 1.31 -5.99
CA PHE A 37 -1.53 0.12 -5.35
C PHE A 37 -0.04 0.27 -4.99
N MET A 38 0.73 1.05 -5.76
CA MET A 38 2.12 1.36 -5.43
C MET A 38 2.22 2.23 -4.19
N TYR A 39 1.33 3.22 -4.05
CA TYR A 39 1.24 4.01 -2.82
C TYR A 39 0.88 3.14 -1.62
N GLU A 40 -0.10 2.24 -1.75
CA GLU A 40 -0.46 1.31 -0.66
C GLU A 40 0.73 0.43 -0.24
N LEU A 41 1.53 -0.07 -1.20
CA LEU A 41 2.74 -0.85 -0.90
C LEU A 41 3.85 0.00 -0.27
N LEU A 42 4.06 1.24 -0.75
CA LEU A 42 4.98 2.19 -0.13
C LEU A 42 4.56 2.53 1.30
N GLN A 43 3.27 2.67 1.57
CA GLN A 43 2.75 2.90 2.91
C GLN A 43 2.97 1.72 3.83
N ASN A 44 2.77 0.49 3.34
CA ASN A 44 3.05 -0.69 4.14
C ASN A 44 4.54 -0.76 4.54
N ALA A 45 5.44 -0.34 3.67
CA ALA A 45 6.87 -0.22 3.97
C ALA A 45 7.14 0.95 4.95
N ASP A 46 6.49 2.10 4.76
CA ASP A 46 6.67 3.28 5.61
C ASP A 46 6.07 3.13 7.02
N ASP A 47 5.01 2.35 7.19
CA ASP A 47 4.33 2.10 8.48
C ASP A 47 5.18 1.25 9.45
N VAL A 48 6.25 0.64 8.95
CA VAL A 48 7.06 -0.36 9.67
C VAL A 48 8.52 0.08 9.62
N SER A 49 9.08 0.56 10.74
CA SER A 49 10.48 1.01 10.72
C SER A 49 11.31 0.51 11.89
N LEU A 50 12.54 0.09 11.54
CA LEU A 50 13.63 -0.18 12.48
C LEU A 50 14.35 1.10 12.95
N LEU A 51 13.96 2.29 12.47
CA LEU A 51 14.63 3.56 12.80
C LEU A 51 14.74 3.79 14.31
N ASN A 52 13.74 3.35 15.08
CA ASN A 52 13.74 3.49 16.54
C ASN A 52 14.68 2.51 17.28
N ILE A 53 15.29 1.55 16.57
CA ILE A 53 16.08 0.47 17.18
C ILE A 53 17.54 0.49 16.72
N LEU A 54 17.83 0.81 15.44
CA LEU A 54 19.17 0.59 14.85
C LEU A 54 19.76 1.76 14.05
N ASN A 55 19.16 2.96 14.04
CA ASN A 55 19.58 4.07 13.15
C ASN A 55 19.68 3.68 11.65
N ASN A 56 19.01 2.60 11.24
CA ASN A 56 19.08 2.14 9.86
C ASN A 56 18.14 2.98 8.97
N ARG A 57 18.64 3.40 7.82
CA ARG A 57 17.86 4.15 6.83
C ARG A 57 16.88 3.19 6.14
N SER A 58 15.59 3.47 6.25
CA SER A 58 14.55 2.73 5.51
C SER A 58 14.68 3.03 4.03
N LYS A 59 14.87 1.96 3.25
CA LYS A 59 15.07 2.01 1.80
C LYS A 59 14.01 1.14 1.13
N VAL A 60 13.41 1.68 0.07
CA VAL A 60 12.53 0.91 -0.82
C VAL A 60 13.18 0.78 -2.19
N THR A 61 13.02 -0.38 -2.82
CA THR A 61 13.38 -0.60 -4.21
C THR A 61 12.15 -1.03 -5.00
N ILE A 62 11.87 -0.31 -6.09
CA ILE A 62 10.85 -0.62 -7.08
C ILE A 62 11.58 -1.05 -8.34
N ALA A 63 11.49 -2.32 -8.71
CA ALA A 63 12.21 -2.88 -9.84
C ALA A 63 11.28 -3.65 -10.79
N THR A 64 11.62 -3.66 -12.07
CA THR A 64 10.99 -4.57 -13.04
C THR A 64 12.01 -5.56 -13.56
N ILE A 65 11.73 -6.86 -13.40
CA ILE A 65 12.57 -7.96 -13.91
C ILE A 65 11.69 -8.86 -14.76
N ASN A 66 12.01 -9.00 -16.05
CA ASN A 66 11.18 -9.75 -17.00
C ASN A 66 9.73 -9.25 -16.98
N ASN A 67 8.79 -10.09 -16.54
CA ASN A 67 7.36 -9.76 -16.38
C ASN A 67 6.96 -9.50 -14.91
N TYR A 68 7.93 -9.40 -14.00
CA TYR A 68 7.69 -9.15 -12.59
C TYR A 68 7.90 -7.69 -12.23
N LEU A 69 6.99 -7.15 -11.42
CA LEU A 69 7.23 -5.97 -10.60
C LEU A 69 7.66 -6.43 -9.22
N ILE A 70 8.73 -5.85 -8.69
CA ILE A 70 9.25 -6.10 -7.35
C ILE A 70 9.19 -4.78 -6.59
N ILE A 71 8.50 -4.78 -5.45
CA ILE A 71 8.56 -3.70 -4.47
C ILE A 71 9.13 -4.29 -3.19
N ALA A 72 10.33 -3.87 -2.83
CA ALA A 72 11.10 -4.44 -1.74
C ALA A 72 11.54 -3.37 -0.74
N HIS A 73 11.64 -3.73 0.54
CA HIS A 73 12.16 -2.85 1.58
C HIS A 73 13.06 -3.60 2.57
N ASN A 74 13.93 -2.86 3.25
CA ASN A 74 14.91 -3.40 4.21
C ASN A 74 14.45 -3.33 5.69
N ASP A 75 13.22 -2.87 5.96
CA ASP A 75 12.65 -2.81 7.31
C ASP A 75 12.19 -4.16 7.88
N ILE A 76 11.35 -4.14 8.93
CA ILE A 76 10.96 -5.32 9.71
C ILE A 76 10.21 -6.34 8.83
N PRO A 77 10.61 -7.62 8.85
CA PRO A 77 9.87 -8.71 8.23
C PRO A 77 8.43 -8.85 8.76
N PHE A 78 7.57 -9.55 8.02
CA PHE A 78 6.19 -9.80 8.43
C PHE A 78 6.12 -10.60 9.72
N SER A 79 5.33 -10.12 10.67
CA SER A 79 4.97 -10.91 11.84
C SER A 79 3.87 -11.92 11.52
N ASN A 80 3.64 -12.89 12.41
CA ASN A 80 2.47 -13.78 12.36
C ASN A 80 1.13 -13.01 12.27
N LYS A 81 1.05 -11.80 12.84
CA LYS A 81 -0.14 -10.96 12.74
C LYS A 81 -0.30 -10.37 11.34
N ASP A 82 0.80 -9.99 10.70
CA ASP A 82 0.79 -9.44 9.34
C ASP A 82 0.45 -10.53 8.32
N LEU A 83 1.02 -11.73 8.46
CA LEU A 83 0.65 -12.90 7.65
C LEU A 83 -0.86 -13.22 7.74
N ARG A 84 -1.44 -13.17 8.94
CA ARG A 84 -2.89 -13.31 9.13
C ARG A 84 -3.68 -12.18 8.49
N ALA A 85 -3.19 -10.94 8.58
CA ALA A 85 -3.88 -9.79 8.02
C ALA A 85 -3.91 -9.86 6.48
N VAL A 86 -2.78 -10.14 5.83
CA VAL A 86 -2.71 -10.27 4.35
C VAL A 86 -3.45 -11.50 3.85
N SER A 87 -3.62 -12.53 4.67
CA SER A 87 -4.40 -13.75 4.37
C SER A 87 -5.86 -13.66 4.83
N SER A 88 -6.39 -12.44 5.06
CA SER A 88 -7.78 -12.23 5.46
C SER A 88 -8.48 -11.21 4.55
N ILE A 89 -9.82 -11.20 4.57
CA ILE A 89 -10.63 -10.30 3.73
C ILE A 89 -10.87 -8.97 4.43
N ASN A 90 -11.12 -9.04 5.74
CA ASN A 90 -11.35 -7.87 6.57
C ASN A 90 -11.27 -8.31 8.03
N ASN A 91 -10.06 -8.36 8.58
CA ASN A 91 -9.94 -8.40 10.03
C ASN A 91 -10.15 -6.98 10.53
N GLY A 92 -11.40 -6.68 10.90
CA GLY A 92 -11.76 -5.59 11.80
C GLY A 92 -11.15 -5.76 13.20
N ILE A 93 -9.89 -6.22 13.31
CA ILE A 93 -9.06 -6.16 14.51
C ILE A 93 -8.70 -4.69 14.72
N LYS A 94 -9.72 -4.04 15.25
CA LYS A 94 -9.78 -2.76 15.91
C LYS A 94 -8.65 -2.61 16.93
N ILE A 95 -8.14 -1.37 16.97
CA ILE A 95 -7.64 -0.69 18.17
C ILE A 95 -6.34 -1.27 18.73
N LYS A 96 -5.18 -0.77 18.28
CA LYS A 96 -4.04 -0.54 19.20
C LYS A 96 -2.94 0.35 18.65
N ASP A 97 -2.83 0.52 17.33
CA ASP A 97 -1.93 1.51 16.73
C ASP A 97 -2.72 2.63 16.07
N GLN A 98 -3.06 3.66 16.84
CA GLN A 98 -3.68 4.88 16.31
C GLN A 98 -2.78 5.58 15.27
N LEU A 99 -1.47 5.29 15.29
CA LEU A 99 -0.45 5.91 14.45
C LEU A 99 -0.21 5.25 13.08
N LYS A 100 -0.73 4.03 12.84
CA LYS A 100 -0.55 3.29 11.58
C LYS A 100 -1.53 3.76 10.52
N ILE A 101 -1.07 4.09 9.33
CA ILE A 101 -1.84 4.87 8.36
C ILE A 101 -2.78 3.97 7.55
N GLY A 102 -2.40 2.70 7.31
CA GLY A 102 -3.19 1.75 6.53
C GLY A 102 -4.36 1.08 7.27
N TYR A 103 -5.49 0.92 6.56
CA TYR A 103 -6.51 -0.08 6.91
C TYR A 103 -5.98 -1.46 6.53
N LYS A 104 -5.35 -2.14 7.50
CA LYS A 104 -4.73 -3.46 7.29
C LYS A 104 -5.73 -4.41 6.60
N GLY A 105 -5.33 -4.90 5.43
CA GLY A 105 -6.02 -5.96 4.71
C GLY A 105 -6.70 -5.53 3.41
N LEU A 106 -7.19 -4.29 3.27
CA LEU A 106 -7.84 -3.81 2.03
C LEU A 106 -6.84 -3.25 1.01
N GLY A 107 -5.91 -2.40 1.46
CA GLY A 107 -4.89 -1.78 0.59
C GLY A 107 -4.00 -2.81 -0.10
N PHE A 108 -3.62 -3.86 0.63
CA PHE A 108 -2.85 -4.97 0.04
C PHE A 108 -3.65 -5.69 -1.06
N LYS A 109 -4.99 -5.80 -1.01
CA LYS A 109 -5.74 -6.51 -2.06
C LYS A 109 -5.72 -5.82 -3.42
N ALA A 110 -5.39 -4.54 -3.48
CA ALA A 110 -5.24 -3.83 -4.75
C ALA A 110 -4.21 -4.49 -5.68
N VAL A 111 -3.21 -5.20 -5.14
CA VAL A 111 -2.23 -5.94 -5.95
C VAL A 111 -2.86 -7.04 -6.80
N PHE A 112 -3.98 -7.63 -6.34
CA PHE A 112 -4.67 -8.71 -7.05
C PHE A 112 -5.49 -8.21 -8.25
N GLY A 113 -5.74 -6.91 -8.33
CA GLY A 113 -6.24 -6.28 -9.56
C GLY A 113 -5.16 -6.17 -10.65
N LYS A 114 -3.87 -6.17 -10.27
CA LYS A 114 -2.73 -6.04 -11.20
C LYS A 114 -2.02 -7.35 -11.51
N SER A 115 -2.32 -8.40 -10.75
CA SER A 115 -1.65 -9.69 -10.84
C SER A 115 -2.52 -10.85 -10.35
N SER A 116 -2.42 -11.97 -11.06
CA SER A 116 -2.96 -13.29 -10.68
C SER A 116 -1.97 -14.13 -9.86
N TYR A 117 -0.74 -13.65 -9.72
CA TYR A 117 0.37 -14.32 -9.03
C TYR A 117 1.17 -13.29 -8.23
N VAL A 118 1.12 -13.41 -6.91
CA VAL A 118 1.81 -12.50 -5.99
C VAL A 118 2.66 -13.33 -5.04
N LEU A 119 3.96 -13.26 -5.22
CA LEU A 119 4.97 -13.89 -4.37
C LEU A 119 5.44 -12.86 -3.33
N ILE A 120 5.55 -13.29 -2.08
CA ILE A 120 6.08 -12.49 -0.98
C ILE A 120 7.31 -13.20 -0.44
N TYR A 121 8.39 -12.44 -0.32
CA TYR A 121 9.56 -12.81 0.45
C TYR A 121 9.55 -12.08 1.78
N THR A 122 9.84 -12.77 2.87
CA THR A 122 9.97 -12.19 4.21
C THR A 122 10.80 -13.11 5.10
N ALA A 123 11.73 -12.56 5.88
CA ALA A 123 12.50 -13.33 6.87
C ALA A 123 13.20 -14.61 6.33
N GLY A 124 13.67 -14.59 5.08
CA GLY A 124 14.32 -15.75 4.45
C GLY A 124 13.35 -16.77 3.83
N GLU A 125 12.04 -16.52 3.92
CA GLU A 125 10.99 -17.44 3.48
C GLU A 125 10.18 -16.85 2.33
N TYR A 126 9.58 -17.73 1.52
CA TYR A 126 8.68 -17.35 0.43
C TYR A 126 7.29 -17.96 0.63
N PHE A 127 6.26 -17.15 0.37
CA PHE A 127 4.90 -17.64 0.18
C PHE A 127 4.23 -16.85 -0.93
N ARG A 128 3.26 -17.45 -1.60
CA ARG A 128 2.56 -16.81 -2.73
C ARG A 128 1.05 -16.92 -2.61
N PHE A 129 0.38 -16.05 -3.35
CA PHE A 129 -1.04 -16.14 -3.70
C PHE A 129 -1.12 -16.31 -5.20
N ASP A 130 -1.80 -17.35 -5.65
CA ASP A 130 -1.76 -17.77 -7.06
C ASP A 130 -3.13 -18.30 -7.48
N SER A 131 -3.74 -17.63 -8.46
CA SER A 131 -5.07 -18.00 -8.97
C SER A 131 -5.07 -19.29 -9.79
N SER A 132 -3.90 -19.72 -10.28
CA SER A 132 -3.74 -20.94 -11.08
C SER A 132 -3.39 -22.16 -10.24
N SER A 133 -3.17 -21.98 -8.94
CA SER A 133 -2.82 -23.08 -8.05
C SER A 133 -3.96 -24.08 -7.93
N ASN A 134 -3.62 -25.36 -8.10
CA ASN A 134 -4.55 -26.46 -7.99
C ASN A 134 -4.77 -26.80 -6.50
N PHE A 135 -5.81 -26.22 -5.91
CA PHE A 135 -6.20 -26.54 -4.54
C PHE A 135 -7.03 -27.83 -4.54
N PRO A 136 -6.74 -28.81 -3.66
CA PRO A 136 -7.58 -29.99 -3.58
C PRO A 136 -8.99 -29.61 -3.09
N TRP A 137 -9.99 -30.40 -3.50
CA TRP A 137 -11.33 -30.34 -2.91
C TRP A 137 -11.26 -30.70 -1.43
N ARG A 138 -11.92 -29.90 -0.58
CA ARG A 138 -11.83 -30.01 0.89
C ARG A 138 -13.17 -30.03 1.61
N TRP A 139 -14.26 -30.14 0.85
CA TRP A 139 -15.61 -30.18 1.40
C TRP A 139 -16.18 -31.59 1.29
N GLN A 140 -17.29 -31.83 1.97
CA GLN A 140 -17.98 -33.11 1.88
C GLN A 140 -18.55 -33.32 0.47
N GLY A 141 -18.48 -34.56 -0.02
CA GLY A 141 -18.93 -34.92 -1.36
C GLY A 141 -17.83 -34.72 -2.41
N ASP A 142 -18.24 -34.74 -3.68
CA ASP A 142 -17.36 -34.53 -4.83
C ASP A 142 -17.56 -33.13 -5.41
N GLN A 143 -16.50 -32.52 -5.92
CA GLN A 143 -16.56 -31.18 -6.50
C GLN A 143 -17.49 -31.13 -7.72
N ASP A 144 -17.42 -32.11 -8.63
CA ASP A 144 -18.21 -32.12 -9.85
C ASP A 144 -19.71 -32.28 -9.54
N ILE A 145 -20.03 -33.09 -8.53
CA ILE A 145 -21.40 -33.23 -8.02
C ILE A 145 -21.88 -31.90 -7.43
N TRP A 146 -21.07 -31.27 -6.57
CA TRP A 146 -21.42 -29.98 -5.97
C TRP A 146 -21.64 -28.90 -7.04
N GLU A 147 -20.78 -28.84 -8.06
CA GLU A 147 -20.88 -27.88 -9.16
C GLU A 147 -22.16 -28.09 -9.99
N ALA A 148 -22.51 -29.36 -10.27
CA ALA A 148 -23.75 -29.70 -10.98
C ALA A 148 -25.00 -29.35 -10.17
N GLU A 149 -25.02 -29.64 -8.87
CA GLU A 149 -26.15 -29.32 -7.98
C GLU A 149 -26.35 -27.81 -7.78
N ASN A 150 -25.28 -27.01 -7.87
CA ASN A 150 -25.33 -25.57 -7.67
C ASN A 150 -25.33 -24.76 -8.97
N ASP A 151 -25.36 -25.43 -10.13
CA ASP A 151 -25.29 -24.82 -11.48
C ASP A 151 -24.18 -23.77 -11.62
N ARG A 152 -23.00 -24.07 -11.07
CA ARG A 152 -21.84 -23.16 -11.09
C ARG A 152 -20.53 -23.88 -10.85
N LYS A 153 -19.43 -23.32 -11.37
CA LYS A 153 -18.06 -23.76 -11.06
C LYS A 153 -17.62 -23.26 -9.68
N PHE A 154 -16.89 -24.11 -8.96
CA PHE A 154 -16.30 -23.76 -7.68
C PHE A 154 -15.15 -22.77 -7.89
N MET A 155 -15.04 -21.78 -7.01
CA MET A 155 -13.97 -20.79 -7.04
C MET A 155 -13.27 -20.73 -5.69
N TYR A 156 -11.97 -20.99 -5.67
CA TYR A 156 -11.15 -20.82 -4.48
C TYR A 156 -10.89 -19.33 -4.22
N PRO A 157 -10.99 -18.85 -2.97
CA PRO A 157 -10.63 -17.49 -2.58
C PRO A 157 -9.10 -17.36 -2.48
N TRP A 158 -8.39 -17.59 -3.58
CA TRP A 158 -6.94 -17.69 -3.64
C TRP A 158 -6.21 -16.45 -3.11
N GLN A 159 -6.83 -15.26 -3.18
CA GLN A 159 -6.27 -13.99 -2.67
C GLN A 159 -6.07 -13.97 -1.15
N ILE A 160 -6.60 -14.97 -0.42
CA ILE A 160 -6.43 -15.12 1.03
C ILE A 160 -5.84 -16.48 1.43
N ILE A 161 -5.50 -17.33 0.47
CA ILE A 161 -4.91 -18.65 0.72
C ILE A 161 -3.40 -18.57 0.42
N PRO A 162 -2.54 -18.36 1.44
CA PRO A 162 -1.11 -18.34 1.22
C PRO A 162 -0.60 -19.75 0.91
N ILE A 163 0.28 -19.85 -0.08
CA ILE A 163 0.91 -21.09 -0.53
C ILE A 163 2.40 -20.98 -0.23
N TRP A 164 2.90 -21.86 0.62
CA TRP A 164 4.33 -21.96 0.86
C TRP A 164 5.07 -22.23 -0.45
N THR A 165 6.15 -21.50 -0.69
CA THR A 165 6.94 -21.60 -1.92
C THR A 165 8.38 -21.86 -1.54
N GLU A 166 8.98 -22.92 -2.08
CA GLU A 166 10.40 -23.18 -1.86
C GLU A 166 11.24 -22.30 -2.77
N THR A 167 12.47 -21.97 -2.36
CA THR A 167 13.39 -21.14 -3.16
C THR A 167 13.61 -21.68 -4.58
N LYS A 168 13.60 -23.00 -4.77
CA LYS A 168 13.74 -23.65 -6.08
C LYS A 168 12.57 -23.36 -7.04
N ASP A 169 11.41 -22.99 -6.51
CA ASP A 169 10.20 -22.68 -7.28
C ASP A 169 10.09 -21.17 -7.59
N VAL A 170 11.05 -20.37 -7.10
CA VAL A 170 11.14 -18.93 -7.38
C VAL A 170 12.02 -18.72 -8.61
N PRO A 171 11.65 -17.84 -9.56
CA PRO A 171 12.51 -17.51 -10.69
C PRO A 171 13.91 -17.07 -10.23
N SER A 172 14.96 -17.62 -10.84
CA SER A 172 16.36 -17.39 -10.44
C SER A 172 16.71 -15.91 -10.36
N ASP A 173 16.34 -15.13 -11.37
CA ASP A 173 16.67 -13.71 -11.48
C ASP A 173 16.01 -12.90 -10.35
N VAL A 174 14.79 -13.28 -9.97
CA VAL A 174 14.06 -12.66 -8.86
C VAL A 174 14.73 -13.00 -7.53
N HIS A 175 15.08 -14.27 -7.31
CA HIS A 175 15.76 -14.68 -6.09
C HIS A 175 17.14 -13.99 -5.95
N SER A 176 17.94 -13.99 -7.02
CA SER A 176 19.24 -13.32 -7.05
C SER A 176 19.11 -11.83 -6.76
N PHE A 177 18.11 -11.15 -7.33
CA PHE A 177 17.85 -9.75 -7.04
C PHE A 177 17.57 -9.50 -5.55
N ILE A 178 16.71 -10.30 -4.92
CA ILE A 178 16.35 -10.15 -3.50
C ILE A 178 17.57 -10.30 -2.60
N VAL A 179 18.40 -11.32 -2.86
CA VAL A 179 19.62 -11.61 -2.09
C VAL A 179 20.66 -10.50 -2.28
N GLN A 180 20.91 -10.07 -3.51
CA GLN A 180 21.89 -9.02 -3.81
C GLN A 180 21.54 -7.67 -3.19
N ASN A 181 20.24 -7.34 -3.11
CA ASN A 181 19.77 -6.07 -2.55
C ASN A 181 19.53 -6.13 -1.04
N SER A 182 19.88 -7.22 -0.36
CA SER A 182 19.68 -7.41 1.10
C SER A 182 18.27 -7.03 1.56
N CYS A 183 17.25 -7.37 0.77
CA CYS A 183 15.87 -6.99 1.06
C CYS A 183 15.35 -7.82 2.25
N SER A 184 14.58 -7.20 3.15
CA SER A 184 13.96 -7.90 4.29
C SER A 184 12.58 -8.42 3.94
N VAL A 185 11.84 -7.63 3.15
CA VAL A 185 10.54 -7.97 2.60
C VAL A 185 10.52 -7.62 1.13
N SER A 186 9.90 -8.45 0.31
CA SER A 186 9.66 -8.14 -1.10
C SER A 186 8.28 -8.62 -1.51
N THR A 187 7.51 -7.74 -2.15
CA THR A 187 6.26 -8.10 -2.84
C THR A 187 6.57 -8.18 -4.33
N ILE A 188 6.41 -9.35 -4.91
CA ILE A 188 6.73 -9.68 -6.30
C ILE A 188 5.43 -10.04 -7.02
N MET A 189 5.12 -9.33 -8.09
CA MET A 189 3.87 -9.46 -8.84
C MET A 189 4.15 -9.83 -10.28
N LEU A 190 3.54 -10.90 -10.79
CA LEU A 190 3.51 -11.16 -12.23
C LEU A 190 2.52 -10.21 -12.92
N LEU A 191 3.02 -9.28 -13.71
CA LEU A 191 2.21 -8.20 -14.25
C LEU A 191 1.23 -8.68 -15.33
N HIS A 192 -0.05 -8.30 -15.22
CA HIS A 192 -1.01 -8.44 -16.32
C HIS A 192 -0.70 -7.47 -17.47
N ASN A 193 -0.33 -6.23 -17.15
CA ASN A 193 -0.01 -5.18 -18.13
C ASN A 193 1.28 -4.45 -17.75
N LYS A 194 2.39 -4.82 -18.41
CA LYS A 194 3.71 -4.21 -18.18
C LYS A 194 3.75 -2.73 -18.57
N LEU A 195 3.04 -2.32 -19.64
CA LEU A 195 3.05 -0.94 -20.12
C LEU A 195 2.33 0.00 -19.15
N GLU A 196 1.12 -0.36 -18.74
CA GLU A 196 0.33 0.40 -17.75
C GLU A 196 1.11 0.55 -16.44
N THR A 197 1.75 -0.53 -15.97
CA THR A 197 2.55 -0.50 -14.74
C THR A 197 3.74 0.45 -14.87
N LYS A 198 4.47 0.40 -15.98
CA LYS A 198 5.59 1.32 -16.25
C LYS A 198 5.13 2.77 -16.28
N GLN A 199 3.98 3.05 -16.91
CA GLN A 199 3.39 4.39 -16.91
C GLN A 199 3.05 4.84 -15.50
N GLY A 200 2.47 3.98 -14.67
CA GLY A 200 2.19 4.29 -13.27
C GLY A 200 3.46 4.58 -12.45
N ILE A 201 4.53 3.82 -12.67
CA ILE A 201 5.83 4.07 -12.01
C ILE A 201 6.41 5.41 -12.48
N GLN A 202 6.31 5.71 -13.78
CA GLN A 202 6.77 6.99 -14.30
C GLN A 202 5.96 8.16 -13.71
N GLN A 203 4.64 8.03 -13.58
CA GLN A 203 3.79 9.03 -12.92
C GLN A 203 4.20 9.27 -11.45
N LEU A 204 4.59 8.21 -10.73
CA LEU A 204 5.12 8.32 -9.37
C LEU A 204 6.44 9.10 -9.35
N LYS A 205 7.36 8.81 -10.29
CA LYS A 205 8.64 9.52 -10.46
C LYS A 205 8.44 10.99 -10.83
N ASP A 206 7.42 11.30 -11.64
CA ASP A 206 7.10 12.65 -12.09
C ASP A 206 6.44 13.51 -10.99
N GLN A 207 5.97 12.89 -9.91
CA GLN A 207 5.37 13.56 -8.76
C GLN A 207 6.16 13.31 -7.46
N PRO A 208 7.48 13.56 -7.43
CA PRO A 208 8.32 13.11 -6.32
C PRO A 208 8.09 13.91 -5.03
N HIS A 209 7.28 14.97 -5.08
CA HIS A 209 6.85 15.73 -3.91
C HIS A 209 5.89 14.94 -3.01
N THR A 210 5.20 13.91 -3.51
CA THR A 210 4.38 13.03 -2.66
C THR A 210 5.24 12.23 -1.69
N LEU A 211 6.51 11.99 -2.06
CA LEU A 211 7.50 11.29 -1.24
C LEU A 211 7.95 12.11 -0.01
N LEU A 212 7.75 13.44 -0.01
CA LEU A 212 8.12 14.32 1.11
C LEU A 212 7.42 13.94 2.42
N PHE A 213 6.22 13.37 2.30
CA PHE A 213 5.34 13.06 3.41
C PHE A 213 5.64 11.68 4.01
N LEU A 214 6.49 10.87 3.38
CA LEU A 214 6.96 9.61 3.95
C LEU A 214 7.63 9.87 5.30
N ARG A 215 7.30 9.05 6.29
CA ARG A 215 7.73 9.25 7.67
C ARG A 215 9.08 8.62 7.94
N ASN A 216 9.28 7.41 7.42
CA ASN A 216 10.40 6.55 7.74
C ASN A 216 11.27 6.27 6.52
N ILE A 217 10.68 6.09 5.34
CA ILE A 217 11.43 5.87 4.10
C ILE A 217 12.25 7.13 3.76
N VAL A 218 13.56 6.95 3.62
CA VAL A 218 14.49 8.04 3.25
C VAL A 218 15.10 7.88 1.87
N GLU A 219 14.96 6.71 1.25
CA GLU A 219 15.55 6.42 -0.05
C GLU A 219 14.63 5.48 -0.84
N ILE A 220 14.39 5.81 -2.11
CA ILE A 220 13.63 4.98 -3.05
C ILE A 220 14.45 4.79 -4.32
N HIS A 221 14.80 3.53 -4.61
CA HIS A 221 15.44 3.12 -5.84
C HIS A 221 14.41 2.66 -6.86
N PHE A 222 14.44 3.23 -8.05
CA PHE A 222 13.69 2.75 -9.21
C PHE A 222 14.66 2.06 -10.16
N ASN A 223 14.52 0.75 -10.37
CA ASN A 223 15.31 -0.02 -11.33
C ASN A 223 14.38 -0.55 -12.44
N LEU A 224 14.24 0.22 -13.52
CA LEU A 224 13.31 -0.06 -14.60
C LEU A 224 14.09 -0.47 -15.84
N ASP A 225 14.06 -1.76 -16.15
CA ASP A 225 14.79 -2.40 -17.25
C ASP A 225 16.28 -1.96 -17.32
N GLY A 226 16.94 -1.86 -16.15
CA GLY A 226 18.35 -1.50 -16.04
C GLY A 226 18.64 0.00 -15.87
N LEU A 227 17.64 0.87 -16.05
CA LEU A 227 17.76 2.30 -15.71
C LEU A 227 17.50 2.49 -14.23
N ILE A 228 18.48 3.07 -13.52
CA ILE A 228 18.44 3.27 -12.08
C ILE A 228 18.27 4.76 -11.77
N ASP A 229 17.17 5.09 -11.10
CA ASP A 229 16.94 6.39 -10.49
C ASP A 229 16.83 6.26 -8.98
N THR A 230 17.61 7.06 -8.25
CA THR A 230 17.64 7.06 -6.80
C THR A 230 17.07 8.37 -6.28
N PHE A 231 15.92 8.31 -5.61
CA PHE A 231 15.36 9.43 -4.88
C PHE A 231 15.75 9.34 -3.41
N THR A 232 16.37 10.40 -2.89
CA THR A 232 16.77 10.49 -1.48
C THR A 232 16.07 11.67 -0.82
N MET A 233 15.55 11.43 0.37
CA MET A 233 14.94 12.42 1.24
C MET A 233 15.89 12.76 2.38
N GLU A 234 16.52 13.93 2.28
CA GLU A 234 17.40 14.47 3.32
C GLU A 234 16.58 15.34 4.26
N ASN A 235 16.43 14.90 5.51
CA ASN A 235 15.70 15.64 6.53
C ASN A 235 16.68 16.40 7.42
N ASN A 236 16.51 17.71 7.55
CA ASN A 236 17.18 18.51 8.57
C ASN A 236 16.21 18.77 9.72
N VAL A 237 16.47 18.11 10.86
CA VAL A 237 15.60 18.14 12.04
C VAL A 237 15.65 19.51 12.73
N ILE A 238 16.73 20.27 12.57
CA ILE A 238 16.97 21.53 13.29
C ILE A 238 16.09 22.65 12.74
N ASP A 239 15.91 22.73 11.42
CA ASP A 239 15.16 23.79 10.74
C ASP A 239 13.82 23.31 10.16
N GLY A 240 13.50 22.01 10.27
CA GLY A 240 12.30 21.42 9.70
C GLY A 240 12.30 21.41 8.17
N THR A 241 13.48 21.45 7.56
CA THR A 241 13.61 21.40 6.10
C THR A 241 13.79 19.97 5.60
N LYS A 242 13.30 19.74 4.38
CA LYS A 242 13.48 18.51 3.62
C LYS A 242 14.05 18.85 2.25
N THR A 243 15.09 18.15 1.86
CA THR A 243 15.68 18.23 0.52
C THR A 243 15.39 16.94 -0.22
N LEU A 244 14.81 17.08 -1.41
CA LEU A 244 14.58 15.97 -2.33
C LEU A 244 15.73 15.95 -3.34
N VAL A 245 16.44 14.83 -3.40
CA VAL A 245 17.61 14.61 -4.25
C VAL A 245 17.29 13.47 -5.23
N LEU A 246 17.64 13.64 -6.50
CA LEU A 246 17.61 12.60 -7.53
C LEU A 246 19.01 12.37 -8.06
N ASN A 247 19.54 11.16 -7.96
CA ASN A 247 20.86 10.78 -8.48
C ASN A 247 21.96 11.78 -8.05
N ASN A 248 21.98 12.15 -6.76
CA ASN A 248 22.87 13.15 -6.16
C ASN A 248 22.68 14.61 -6.61
N HIS A 249 21.64 14.91 -7.40
CA HIS A 249 21.27 16.27 -7.78
C HIS A 249 20.04 16.74 -6.99
N ILE A 250 20.14 17.92 -6.38
CA ILE A 250 19.04 18.51 -5.62
C ILE A 250 17.91 18.90 -6.59
N LEU A 251 16.75 18.25 -6.46
CA LEU A 251 15.56 18.58 -7.23
C LEU A 251 14.80 19.75 -6.63
N SER A 252 14.65 19.75 -5.30
CA SER A 252 13.89 20.78 -4.59
C SER A 252 14.16 20.78 -3.09
N ARG A 253 13.92 21.94 -2.47
CA ARG A 253 13.99 22.11 -1.02
C ARG A 253 12.65 22.61 -0.49
N TRP A 254 12.27 22.08 0.66
CA TRP A 254 10.96 22.26 1.25
C TRP A 254 11.08 22.56 2.74
N ILE A 255 10.26 23.45 3.24
CA ILE A 255 9.98 23.58 4.67
C ILE A 255 8.73 22.76 4.95
N VAL A 256 8.81 21.80 5.86
CA VAL A 256 7.67 20.96 6.24
C VAL A 256 7.29 21.27 7.68
N LYS A 257 6.06 21.73 7.89
CA LYS A 257 5.51 22.00 9.21
C LYS A 257 4.36 21.06 9.52
N GLN A 258 4.39 20.46 10.70
CA GLN A 258 3.29 19.68 11.23
C GLN A 258 2.41 20.56 12.12
N THR A 259 1.09 20.40 12.04
CA THR A 259 0.14 20.89 13.05
C THR A 259 -0.84 19.78 13.41
N ILE A 260 -1.43 19.89 14.58
CA ILE A 260 -2.47 18.97 15.06
C ILE A 260 -3.70 19.82 15.28
N LEU A 261 -4.81 19.40 14.69
CA LEU A 261 -6.12 20.03 14.86
C LEU A 261 -7.02 19.09 15.64
N ASP A 262 -7.63 19.60 16.70
CA ASP A 262 -8.71 18.89 17.37
C ASP A 262 -9.94 18.85 16.47
N ILE A 263 -10.60 17.69 16.40
CA ILE A 263 -11.84 17.54 15.64
C ILE A 263 -12.98 18.08 16.50
N PRO A 264 -13.73 19.10 16.04
CA PRO A 264 -14.88 19.61 16.77
C PRO A 264 -15.89 18.51 17.10
N ALA A 265 -16.49 18.59 18.29
CA ALA A 265 -17.47 17.60 18.77
C ALA A 265 -18.65 17.43 17.79
N SER A 266 -19.09 18.52 17.14
CA SER A 266 -20.14 18.51 16.13
C SER A 266 -19.79 17.65 14.90
N ILE A 267 -18.54 17.68 14.45
CA ILE A 267 -18.06 16.83 13.35
C ILE A 267 -18.01 15.38 13.83
N CYS A 268 -17.44 15.11 15.01
CA CYS A 268 -17.42 13.77 15.59
C CYS A 268 -18.83 13.15 15.70
N GLU A 269 -19.83 13.94 16.09
CA GLU A 269 -21.23 13.49 16.16
C GLU A 269 -21.82 13.17 14.78
N ASN A 270 -21.58 14.02 13.78
CA ASN A 270 -22.01 13.77 12.40
C ASN A 270 -21.39 12.48 11.83
N LEU A 271 -20.12 12.21 12.17
CA LEU A 271 -19.39 11.03 11.68
C LEU A 271 -19.83 9.71 12.34
N LYS A 272 -20.41 9.73 13.55
CA LYS A 272 -20.79 8.51 14.29
C LYS A 272 -21.80 7.67 13.52
N ASN A 273 -22.79 8.32 12.90
CA ASN A 273 -23.94 7.66 12.28
C ASN A 273 -23.71 7.27 10.81
N ASP A 274 -22.66 7.78 10.16
CA ASP A 274 -22.38 7.47 8.78
C ASP A 274 -21.74 6.07 8.63
N LEU A 275 -22.51 5.09 8.13
CA LEU A 275 -22.05 3.72 7.95
C LEU A 275 -20.89 3.59 6.94
N ASN A 276 -20.71 4.58 6.07
CA ASN A 276 -19.67 4.57 5.04
C ASN A 276 -18.30 5.03 5.58
N ILE A 277 -18.26 5.57 6.80
CA ILE A 277 -17.03 6.12 7.37
C ILE A 277 -16.30 5.03 8.17
N PRO A 278 -15.03 4.76 7.86
CA PRO A 278 -14.24 3.79 8.57
C PRO A 278 -14.16 4.09 10.08
N GLY A 279 -14.31 3.06 10.93
CA GLY A 279 -14.41 3.22 12.38
C GLY A 279 -13.24 3.96 13.07
N LYS A 280 -12.04 3.94 12.46
CA LYS A 280 -10.86 4.68 12.94
C LYS A 280 -11.08 6.19 12.86
N LEU A 281 -11.73 6.67 11.79
CA LEU A 281 -12.06 8.08 11.60
C LEU A 281 -13.19 8.52 12.54
N LYS A 282 -14.17 7.65 12.80
CA LYS A 282 -15.23 7.91 13.79
C LYS A 282 -14.72 8.09 15.21
N SER A 283 -13.61 7.43 15.54
CA SER A 283 -12.96 7.50 16.86
C SER A 283 -11.85 8.54 16.95
N ALA A 284 -11.49 9.20 15.84
CA ALA A 284 -10.41 10.18 15.85
C ALA A 284 -10.86 11.42 16.62
N GLN A 285 -10.01 11.91 17.52
CA GLN A 285 -10.22 13.16 18.25
C GLN A 285 -9.36 14.29 17.68
N GLN A 286 -8.31 13.93 16.95
CA GLN A 286 -7.32 14.84 16.41
C GLN A 286 -6.94 14.42 14.99
N ILE A 287 -6.62 15.40 14.15
CA ILE A 287 -6.09 15.22 12.81
C ILE A 287 -4.72 15.88 12.77
N LYS A 288 -3.74 15.14 12.29
CA LYS A 288 -2.42 15.69 11.99
C LYS A 288 -2.41 16.18 10.54
N LEU A 289 -1.96 17.41 10.35
CA LEU A 289 -1.76 18.03 9.04
C LEU A 289 -0.29 18.38 8.83
N PHE A 290 0.19 18.16 7.62
CA PHE A 290 1.52 18.55 7.16
C PHE A 290 1.39 19.65 6.11
N PHE A 291 2.15 20.73 6.27
CA PHE A 291 2.25 21.80 5.30
C PHE A 291 3.64 21.79 4.69
N ALA A 292 3.72 21.80 3.37
CA ALA A 292 5.00 21.86 2.67
C ALA A 292 5.06 23.12 1.82
N ALA A 293 6.14 23.88 1.97
CA ALA A 293 6.43 25.08 1.17
C ALA A 293 7.78 24.95 0.49
N LYS A 294 7.80 25.00 -0.85
CA LYS A 294 9.04 24.97 -1.63
C LYS A 294 9.73 26.32 -1.52
N TYR A 295 11.05 26.31 -1.34
CA TYR A 295 11.87 27.52 -1.34
C TYR A 295 13.04 27.41 -2.31
N ASN A 296 13.52 28.56 -2.80
CA ASN A 296 14.67 28.63 -3.71
C ASN A 296 15.98 28.81 -2.94
N ASN A 297 17.10 28.90 -3.67
CA ASN A 297 18.43 29.10 -3.08
C ASN A 297 18.57 30.41 -2.28
N ASN A 298 17.67 31.38 -2.49
CA ASN A 298 17.64 32.66 -1.77
C ASN A 298 16.67 32.63 -0.58
N ASN A 299 16.22 31.45 -0.15
CA ASN A 299 15.24 31.24 0.92
C ASN A 299 13.87 31.89 0.68
N ALA A 300 13.56 32.30 -0.55
CA ALA A 300 12.25 32.82 -0.91
C ALA A 300 11.28 31.66 -1.19
N ILE A 301 10.10 31.72 -0.56
CA ILE A 301 9.02 30.74 -0.78
C ILE A 301 8.49 30.91 -2.20
N GLN A 302 8.46 29.82 -2.96
CA GLN A 302 7.91 29.80 -4.31
C GLN A 302 6.40 29.62 -4.27
N LYS A 303 5.67 30.47 -5.00
CA LYS A 303 4.24 30.26 -5.24
C LYS A 303 4.07 29.02 -6.11
N LEU A 304 3.37 28.02 -5.58
CA LEU A 304 2.99 26.81 -6.29
C LEU A 304 1.47 26.74 -6.33
N GLU A 305 0.92 26.03 -7.30
CA GLU A 305 -0.47 25.59 -7.21
C GLU A 305 -0.64 24.77 -5.91
N SER A 306 -1.59 25.23 -5.08
CA SER A 306 -1.96 24.63 -3.81
C SER A 306 -2.77 23.36 -4.06
N ALA A 307 -2.11 22.22 -3.90
CA ALA A 307 -2.76 20.92 -3.85
C ALA A 307 -2.83 20.44 -2.39
N LEU A 308 -4.03 20.11 -1.95
CA LEU A 308 -4.27 19.33 -0.73
C LEU A 308 -4.07 17.85 -1.11
N PHE A 309 -3.10 17.20 -0.51
CA PHE A 309 -2.77 15.79 -0.67
C PHE A 309 -3.11 15.05 0.62
N ALA A 310 -4.21 14.32 0.70
CA ALA A 310 -4.23 13.28 1.72
C ALA A 310 -3.03 12.32 1.49
N TYR A 311 -2.56 11.65 2.53
CA TYR A 311 -1.54 10.62 2.38
C TYR A 311 -2.14 9.48 1.52
N ILE A 312 -1.88 9.53 0.19
CA ILE A 312 -2.53 8.95 -1.03
C ILE A 312 -3.32 10.01 -1.83
N PRO A 313 -3.12 10.14 -3.16
CA PRO A 313 -3.55 11.30 -3.94
C PRO A 313 -5.07 11.40 -4.05
N THR A 314 -5.71 12.07 -3.10
CA THR A 314 -6.83 12.92 -3.45
C THR A 314 -6.26 14.16 -4.11
N LYS A 315 -6.42 14.28 -5.43
CA LYS A 315 -6.31 15.57 -6.09
C LYS A 315 -7.63 16.32 -5.85
N ILE A 316 -7.75 17.01 -4.72
CA ILE A 316 -8.74 18.08 -4.62
C ILE A 316 -8.09 19.30 -5.29
N LEU A 317 -8.43 19.52 -6.56
CA LEU A 317 -7.87 20.58 -7.40
C LEU A 317 -8.40 21.98 -7.03
N GLN A 318 -9.49 22.07 -6.27
CA GLN A 318 -10.04 23.33 -5.82
C GLN A 318 -9.77 23.55 -4.32
N TYR A 319 -8.59 24.08 -4.01
CA TYR A 319 -8.36 24.77 -2.76
C TYR A 319 -7.80 26.17 -3.09
N LYS A 320 -8.55 27.23 -2.77
CA LYS A 320 -8.10 28.63 -2.96
C LYS A 320 -7.16 29.03 -1.83
N GLY A 321 -5.96 28.46 -1.81
CA GLY A 321 -4.92 28.75 -0.81
C GLY A 321 -3.54 28.97 -1.43
N HIS A 322 -2.58 29.47 -0.65
CA HIS A 322 -1.20 29.71 -1.12
C HIS A 322 -0.23 28.56 -0.75
N ARG A 323 -0.74 27.39 -0.31
CA ARG A 323 0.05 26.32 0.32
C ARG A 323 -0.42 24.93 -0.10
N ARG A 324 0.50 23.97 -0.12
CA ARG A 324 0.17 22.54 -0.19
C ARG A 324 -0.03 21.98 1.21
N ILE A 325 -1.06 21.16 1.36
CA ILE A 325 -1.53 20.61 2.64
C ILE A 325 -1.52 19.09 2.50
N SER A 326 -1.14 18.34 3.53
CA SER A 326 -1.36 16.90 3.58
C SER A 326 -1.99 16.45 4.87
N SER A 327 -2.91 15.47 4.81
CA SER A 327 -3.62 14.93 5.96
C SER A 327 -3.35 13.43 6.11
N ASP A 328 -3.27 12.96 7.36
CA ASP A 328 -3.12 11.54 7.73
C ASP A 328 -4.38 10.68 7.44
N ILE A 329 -5.34 11.19 6.66
CA ILE A 329 -6.66 10.59 6.46
C ILE A 329 -6.77 10.03 5.04
N CYS A 330 -6.68 8.72 4.91
CA CYS A 330 -7.09 8.02 3.68
C CYS A 330 -8.59 8.19 3.43
N HIS A 331 -8.93 8.40 2.15
CA HIS A 331 -10.27 8.65 1.63
C HIS A 331 -11.29 7.54 1.95
N PRO A 332 -12.55 7.86 2.31
CA PRO A 332 -13.71 7.09 1.87
C PRO A 332 -14.18 7.64 0.50
N THR A 333 -14.18 6.79 -0.53
CA THR A 333 -14.70 7.10 -1.88
C THR A 333 -16.13 7.64 -1.88
N PHE A 334 -16.32 8.97 -1.80
CA PHE A 334 -17.61 9.60 -2.12
C PHE A 334 -17.43 10.97 -2.79
N SER A 335 -18.27 11.21 -3.80
CA SER A 335 -18.52 12.50 -4.45
C SER A 335 -19.11 13.47 -3.44
N TYR A 336 -18.46 14.62 -3.22
CA TYR A 336 -19.04 15.71 -2.43
C TYR A 336 -19.52 16.84 -3.34
N SER A 337 -20.77 17.26 -3.16
CA SER A 337 -21.37 18.46 -3.74
C SER A 337 -20.81 19.73 -3.09
N GLU A 338 -20.76 20.82 -3.85
CA GLU A 338 -20.05 22.08 -3.57
C GLU A 338 -20.51 22.89 -2.33
N ASP A 339 -21.48 22.43 -1.54
CA ASP A 339 -22.15 23.27 -0.54
C ASP A 339 -21.57 23.23 0.90
N MET A 340 -20.46 22.52 1.15
CA MET A 340 -19.89 22.37 2.51
C MET A 340 -18.55 23.09 2.76
N VAL A 341 -18.26 24.17 2.02
CA VAL A 341 -17.12 25.05 2.31
C VAL A 341 -17.59 26.50 2.48
N ARG A 342 -18.01 26.81 3.71
CA ARG A 342 -17.95 28.18 4.26
C ARG A 342 -17.33 28.13 5.65
#